data_AF-A0A7Y2T5P6-F1
#
_entry.id   AF-A0A7Y2T5P6-F1
#
_cell.length_a   1.000
_cell.length_b   1.000
_cell.length_c   1.000
_cell.angle_alpha   90.00
_cell.angle_beta   90.00
_cell.angle_gamma   90.00
#
_symmetry.space_group_name_H-M   'P 1'
#
loop_
_entity.id
_entity.type
_entity.pdbx_description
1 polymer ?
#
loop_
_entity_poly.entity_id
_entity_poly.type
_entity_poly.pdbx_seq_one_letter_code
_entity_poly.pdbx_strand_id
1 'polypeptide(L)'
;MNTEPQYDNEGSLIQAEDSQPKSNVARSSEKVPVALEHALIRTLAMLQQHNLASVDDCNQVAASVRSKWGEGKGSDPVNCLARLRAGGGDMLDASVEMISAKMGRSLPFAPIRIPFAGRLIPPSGLYEKHPDIALLCKLMLVPIAYAEDLDVICIASINPYFAEALSLSITEIVEQQTGLKPIVGIVRLDFVSWAKMCEKHFRQGVNE
;
A
#
# COMPACT_ATOMS: atom_id res chain seq x y z
N MET A 1 56.02 -51.62 -39.34
CA MET A 1 54.85 -50.83 -39.77
C MET A 1 54.31 -50.10 -38.56
N ASN A 2 54.55 -48.78 -38.58
CA ASN A 2 53.85 -47.63 -37.98
C ASN A 2 53.39 -47.73 -36.51
N THR A 3 54.07 -47.17 -35.50
CA THR A 3 54.36 -45.74 -35.12
C THR A 3 53.14 -44.88 -34.79
N GLU A 4 53.16 -44.36 -33.55
CA GLU A 4 52.21 -43.47 -32.85
C GLU A 4 51.91 -42.15 -33.58
N PRO A 5 51.00 -41.33 -33.03
CA PRO A 5 51.51 -40.17 -32.28
C PRO A 5 50.75 -39.80 -30.99
N GLN A 6 51.50 -39.15 -30.10
CA GLN A 6 51.07 -38.39 -28.91
C GLN A 6 50.56 -36.97 -29.25
N TYR A 7 49.76 -36.47 -28.28
CA TYR A 7 49.24 -35.13 -27.96
C TYR A 7 49.90 -33.85 -28.52
N ASP A 8 49.04 -32.84 -28.76
CA ASP A 8 49.16 -31.41 -28.36
C ASP A 8 47.75 -30.77 -28.52
N ASN A 9 47.02 -30.44 -27.44
CA ASN A 9 46.95 -29.16 -26.73
C ASN A 9 46.74 -27.91 -27.63
N GLU A 10 45.52 -27.35 -27.65
CA GLU A 10 45.32 -25.89 -27.69
C GLU A 10 43.86 -25.54 -27.30
N GLY A 11 43.74 -24.64 -26.34
CA GLY A 11 42.48 -24.29 -25.70
C GLY A 11 41.56 -23.43 -26.56
N SER A 12 40.31 -23.33 -26.13
CA SER A 12 39.51 -22.11 -26.25
C SER A 12 38.33 -22.14 -25.28
N LEU A 13 38.23 -21.05 -24.53
CA LEU A 13 37.16 -20.62 -23.63
C LEU A 13 35.77 -21.14 -24.00
N ILE A 14 35.12 -21.86 -23.08
CA ILE A 14 33.66 -21.85 -22.99
C ILE A 14 33.32 -20.80 -21.93
N GLN A 15 33.07 -19.57 -22.38
CA GLN A 15 32.39 -18.57 -21.57
C GLN A 15 30.89 -18.91 -21.52
N ALA A 16 30.36 -18.82 -20.31
CA ALA A 16 28.96 -19.00 -19.99
C ALA A 16 28.09 -17.97 -20.71
N GLU A 17 27.05 -18.42 -21.40
CA GLU A 17 25.88 -17.58 -21.69
C GLU A 17 24.76 -17.95 -20.72
N ASP A 18 24.79 -17.20 -19.62
CA ASP A 18 23.77 -17.08 -18.61
C ASP A 18 22.46 -16.61 -19.27
N SER A 19 21.53 -17.54 -19.47
CA SER A 19 20.21 -17.26 -20.03
C SER A 19 19.34 -16.55 -18.99
N GLN A 20 19.56 -15.24 -18.85
CA GLN A 20 18.67 -14.39 -18.05
C GLN A 20 17.28 -14.32 -18.70
N PRO A 21 16.19 -14.56 -17.95
CA PRO A 21 14.85 -14.26 -18.44
C PRO A 21 14.72 -12.74 -18.57
N LYS A 22 14.52 -12.28 -19.81
CA LYS A 22 14.21 -10.88 -20.12
C LYS A 22 12.96 -10.46 -19.34
N SER A 23 13.17 -9.69 -18.28
CA SER A 23 12.11 -9.04 -17.52
C SER A 23 11.49 -7.94 -18.36
N ASN A 24 10.43 -8.30 -19.10
CA ASN A 24 9.51 -7.32 -19.68
C ASN A 24 8.68 -6.70 -18.55
N VAL A 25 9.29 -5.82 -17.76
CA VAL A 25 8.54 -4.87 -16.93
C VAL A 25 8.22 -3.69 -17.84
N ALA A 26 7.10 -3.80 -18.54
CA ALA A 26 6.53 -2.69 -19.27
C ALA A 26 6.25 -1.55 -18.28
N ARG A 27 7.00 -0.46 -18.40
CA ARG A 27 6.64 0.84 -17.81
C ARG A 27 5.40 1.36 -18.54
N SER A 28 4.22 0.95 -18.10
CA SER A 28 3.02 1.75 -18.36
C SER A 28 3.06 2.93 -17.40
N SER A 29 2.96 4.14 -17.94
CA SER A 29 2.55 5.32 -17.19
C SER A 29 1.12 5.07 -16.71
N GLU A 30 0.96 4.30 -15.65
CA GLU A 30 -0.33 4.00 -15.05
C GLU A 30 -0.86 5.32 -14.49
N LYS A 31 -1.89 5.87 -15.15
CA LYS A 31 -2.59 7.05 -14.63
C LYS A 31 -3.07 6.69 -13.23
N VAL A 32 -2.65 7.47 -12.23
CA VAL A 32 -3.11 7.34 -10.85
C VAL A 32 -4.63 7.14 -10.86
N PRO A 33 -5.16 6.00 -10.35
CA PRO A 33 -6.60 5.77 -10.31
C PRO A 33 -7.35 6.96 -9.69
N VAL A 34 -8.44 7.38 -10.33
CA VAL A 34 -9.24 8.56 -9.90
C VAL A 34 -9.66 8.45 -8.43
N ALA A 35 -9.93 7.24 -7.95
CA ALA A 35 -10.26 6.95 -6.56
C ALA A 35 -9.16 7.39 -5.57
N LEU A 36 -7.88 7.28 -5.93
CA LEU A 36 -6.76 7.71 -5.10
C LEU A 36 -6.75 9.23 -4.92
N GLU A 37 -6.90 9.97 -6.01
CA GLU A 37 -6.87 11.42 -5.98
C GLU A 37 -8.06 12.00 -5.20
N HIS A 38 -9.26 11.42 -5.39
CA HIS A 38 -10.43 11.78 -4.58
C HIS A 38 -10.23 11.49 -3.09
N ALA A 39 -9.65 10.33 -2.75
CA ALA A 39 -9.35 9.96 -1.36
C ALA A 39 -8.33 10.93 -0.73
N LEU A 40 -7.31 11.35 -1.49
CA LEU A 40 -6.32 12.34 -1.06
C LEU A 40 -6.97 13.69 -0.78
N ILE A 41 -7.72 14.23 -1.75
CA ILE A 41 -8.40 15.52 -1.60
C ILE A 41 -9.31 15.52 -0.37
N ARG A 42 -10.11 14.45 -0.19
CA ARG A 42 -10.99 14.31 0.96
C ARG A 42 -10.21 14.25 2.27
N THR A 43 -9.13 13.47 2.32
CA THR A 43 -8.28 13.39 3.52
C THR A 43 -7.69 14.75 3.88
N LEU A 44 -7.12 15.47 2.91
CA LEU A 44 -6.51 16.79 3.13
C LEU A 44 -7.53 17.82 3.61
N ALA A 45 -8.73 17.84 3.00
CA ALA A 45 -9.81 18.72 3.44
C ALA A 45 -10.19 18.47 4.91
N MET A 46 -10.25 17.20 5.33
CA MET A 46 -10.57 16.84 6.72
C MET A 46 -9.44 17.19 7.69
N LEU A 47 -8.19 17.03 7.27
CA LEU A 47 -7.05 17.50 8.05
C LEU A 47 -7.12 19.01 8.31
N GLN A 48 -7.47 19.81 7.31
CA GLN A 48 -7.65 21.26 7.48
C GLN A 48 -8.85 21.60 8.34
N GLN A 49 -10.02 21.01 8.04
CA GLN A 49 -11.27 21.29 8.76
C GLN A 49 -11.16 21.00 10.26
N HIS A 50 -10.35 20.00 10.65
CA HIS A 50 -10.12 19.66 12.05
C HIS A 50 -8.92 20.37 12.68
N ASN A 51 -8.35 21.39 12.03
CA ASN A 51 -7.14 22.10 12.48
C ASN A 51 -5.97 21.15 12.76
N LEU A 52 -5.88 20.05 11.99
CA LEU A 52 -4.80 19.08 12.05
C LEU A 52 -3.68 19.41 11.07
N ALA A 53 -3.94 20.21 10.04
CA ALA A 53 -2.96 20.63 9.04
C ALA A 53 -3.20 22.08 8.62
N SER A 54 -2.13 22.83 8.37
CA SER A 54 -2.20 24.11 7.66
C SER A 54 -2.37 23.88 6.15
N VAL A 55 -2.63 24.95 5.39
CA VAL A 55 -2.65 24.89 3.92
C VAL A 55 -1.29 24.45 3.37
N ASP A 56 -0.20 24.97 3.92
CA ASP A 56 1.15 24.62 3.50
C ASP A 56 1.51 23.17 3.83
N ASP A 57 1.06 22.66 4.99
CA ASP A 57 1.19 21.23 5.33
C ASP A 57 0.48 20.37 4.28
N CYS A 58 -0.77 20.71 3.93
CA CYS A 58 -1.55 19.94 2.96
C CYS A 58 -0.92 19.96 1.56
N ASN A 59 -0.36 21.09 1.13
CA ASN A 59 0.33 21.20 -0.15
C ASN A 59 1.57 20.29 -0.20
N GLN A 60 2.38 20.31 0.87
CA GLN A 60 3.58 19.47 0.97
C GLN A 60 3.22 17.98 1.04
N VAL A 61 2.22 17.61 1.84
CA VAL A 61 1.73 16.23 1.94
C VAL A 61 1.20 15.75 0.60
N ALA A 62 0.38 16.55 -0.09
CA ALA A 62 -0.17 16.20 -1.39
C ALA A 62 0.93 15.98 -2.44
N ALA A 63 1.92 16.87 -2.49
CA ALA A 63 3.06 16.73 -3.38
C ALA A 63 3.86 15.45 -3.10
N SER A 64 4.13 15.16 -1.82
CA SER A 64 4.85 13.95 -1.40
C SER A 64 4.10 12.67 -1.78
N VAL A 65 2.81 12.61 -1.48
CA VAL A 65 1.95 11.45 -1.79
C VAL A 65 1.89 11.20 -3.30
N ARG A 66 1.60 12.25 -4.09
CA ARG A 66 1.52 12.14 -5.55
C ARG A 66 2.86 11.74 -6.18
N SER A 67 3.97 12.25 -5.66
CA SER A 67 5.31 11.85 -6.13
C SER A 67 5.54 10.35 -5.91
N LYS A 68 5.24 9.82 -4.71
CA LYS A 68 5.38 8.39 -4.42
C LYS A 68 4.45 7.53 -5.29
N TRP A 69 3.22 7.97 -5.54
CA TRP A 69 2.32 7.28 -6.46
C TRP A 69 2.83 7.27 -7.91
N GLY A 70 3.44 8.37 -8.38
CA GLY A 70 4.10 8.43 -9.69
C GLY A 70 5.27 7.45 -9.83
N GLU A 71 5.88 7.03 -8.71
CA GLU A 71 6.90 5.98 -8.64
C GLU A 71 6.33 4.57 -8.45
N GLY A 72 5.00 4.40 -8.38
CA GLY A 72 4.34 3.13 -8.09
C GLY A 72 4.53 2.65 -6.64
N LYS A 73 4.84 3.58 -5.72
CA LYS A 73 5.01 3.33 -4.27
C LYS A 73 3.80 3.78 -3.48
N GLY A 74 3.48 3.04 -2.42
CA GLY A 74 2.43 3.41 -1.50
C GLY A 74 2.77 4.67 -0.70
N SER A 75 1.75 5.47 -0.41
CA SER A 75 1.91 6.64 0.45
C SER A 75 0.60 6.98 1.14
N ASP A 76 0.69 7.33 2.42
CA ASP A 76 -0.45 7.70 3.24
C ASP A 76 -0.28 9.12 3.78
N PRO A 77 -1.26 10.02 3.59
CA PRO A 77 -1.16 11.42 4.00
C PRO A 77 -1.12 11.62 5.52
N VAL A 78 -1.69 10.71 6.33
CA VAL A 78 -1.60 10.79 7.80
C VAL A 78 -0.15 10.51 8.24
N ASN A 79 0.47 9.46 7.71
CA ASN A 79 1.90 9.19 7.96
C ASN A 79 2.80 10.33 7.45
N CYS A 80 2.54 10.84 6.25
CA CYS A 80 3.31 11.97 5.69
C CYS A 80 3.22 13.22 6.56
N LEU A 81 2.01 13.60 7.02
CA LEU A 81 1.82 14.75 7.90
C LEU A 81 2.50 14.54 9.25
N ALA A 82 2.36 13.34 9.84
CA ALA A 82 2.95 13.04 11.12
C ALA A 82 4.48 13.16 11.07
N ARG A 83 5.11 12.66 9.99
CA ARG A 83 6.56 12.81 9.75
C ARG A 83 7.00 14.24 9.50
N LEU A 84 6.21 15.00 8.73
CA LEU A 84 6.48 16.41 8.45
C LEU A 84 6.57 17.22 9.75
N ARG A 85 5.76 16.88 10.76
CA ARG A 85 5.63 17.66 12.00
C ARG A 85 6.47 17.16 13.16
N ALA A 86 6.50 15.85 13.39
CA ALA A 86 7.15 15.27 14.57
C ALA A 86 8.67 15.10 14.37
N GLY A 87 9.16 15.17 13.13
CA GLY A 87 10.41 14.51 12.78
C GLY A 87 10.29 13.00 12.98
N GLY A 88 11.26 12.20 12.53
CA GLY A 88 11.24 10.76 12.79
C GLY A 88 11.35 10.43 14.30
N GLY A 89 11.03 9.18 14.68
CA GLY A 89 11.28 8.66 16.03
C GLY A 89 10.04 8.47 16.90
N ASP A 90 10.24 8.50 18.23
CA ASP A 90 9.25 8.06 19.24
C ASP A 90 7.93 8.85 19.24
N MET A 91 7.95 10.10 18.76
CA MET A 91 6.76 10.96 18.68
C MET A 91 5.85 10.63 17.49
N LEU A 92 6.32 9.82 16.54
CA LEU A 92 5.59 9.51 15.32
C LEU A 92 4.31 8.70 15.61
N ASP A 93 4.39 7.67 16.44
CA ASP A 93 3.24 6.82 16.80
C ASP A 93 2.13 7.66 17.48
N ALA A 94 2.50 8.47 18.46
CA ALA A 94 1.56 9.36 19.14
C ALA A 94 0.91 10.38 18.19
N SER A 95 1.68 10.93 17.25
CA SER A 95 1.19 11.87 16.24
C SER A 95 0.19 11.21 15.29
N VAL A 96 0.52 10.02 14.75
CA VAL A 96 -0.36 9.24 13.89
C VAL A 96 -1.63 8.84 14.62
N GLU A 97 -1.54 8.34 15.86
CA GLU A 97 -2.71 7.98 16.66
C GLU A 97 -3.60 9.20 16.91
N MET A 98 -3.04 10.36 17.26
CA MET A 98 -3.81 11.58 17.47
C MET A 98 -4.56 12.04 16.22
N ILE A 99 -3.89 12.07 15.06
CA ILE A 99 -4.49 12.46 13.77
C ILE A 99 -5.58 11.45 13.40
N SER A 100 -5.23 10.15 13.40
CA SER A 100 -6.15 9.06 13.09
C SER A 100 -7.38 9.09 14.00
N ALA A 101 -7.18 9.30 15.31
CA ALA A 101 -8.23 9.37 16.34
C ALA A 101 -9.26 10.43 15.98
N LYS A 102 -8.77 11.63 15.69
CA LYS A 102 -9.62 12.79 15.40
C LYS A 102 -10.36 12.61 14.07
N MET A 103 -9.68 12.15 13.02
CA MET A 103 -10.29 11.88 11.72
C MET A 103 -11.30 10.73 11.76
N GLY A 104 -11.08 9.71 12.58
CA GLY A 104 -12.01 8.59 12.69
C GLY A 104 -13.33 8.97 13.35
N ARG A 105 -13.32 9.97 14.24
CA ARG A 105 -14.53 10.48 14.92
C ARG A 105 -15.39 11.38 14.03
N SER A 106 -14.86 11.89 12.91
CA SER A 106 -15.59 12.74 11.97
C SER A 106 -16.32 11.96 10.87
N LEU A 107 -16.10 10.64 10.79
CA LEU A 107 -16.88 9.78 9.91
C LEU A 107 -18.27 9.48 10.51
N PRO A 108 -19.29 9.24 9.65
CA PRO A 108 -20.63 8.82 10.11
C PRO A 108 -20.63 7.52 10.93
N PHE A 109 -19.62 6.66 10.68
CA PHE A 109 -19.33 5.47 11.45
C PHE A 109 -17.92 5.62 12.02
N ALA A 110 -17.75 5.49 13.34
CA ALA A 110 -16.43 5.57 13.95
C ALA A 110 -15.73 4.20 13.82
N PRO A 111 -14.67 4.05 13.01
CA PRO A 111 -14.04 2.75 12.82
C PRO A 111 -13.39 2.27 14.12
N ILE A 112 -13.61 1.00 14.46
CA ILE A 112 -13.07 0.39 15.68
C ILE A 112 -11.55 0.26 15.55
N ARG A 113 -10.83 0.60 16.61
CA ARG A 113 -9.38 0.38 16.71
C ARG A 113 -9.10 -1.04 17.18
N ILE A 114 -8.26 -1.78 16.47
CA ILE A 114 -7.85 -3.15 16.85
C ILE A 114 -6.34 -3.25 17.05
N PRO A 115 -5.85 -3.79 18.18
CA PRO A 115 -4.41 -3.80 18.50
C PRO A 115 -3.65 -5.02 17.94
N PHE A 116 -4.33 -5.96 17.29
CA PHE A 116 -3.73 -7.25 16.90
C PHE A 116 -3.68 -7.49 15.39
N ALA A 117 -4.18 -6.58 14.55
CA ALA A 117 -4.22 -6.81 13.10
C ALA A 117 -2.82 -7.02 12.49
N GLY A 118 -1.78 -6.42 13.08
CA GLY A 118 -0.38 -6.63 12.70
C GLY A 118 0.09 -8.08 12.77
N ARG A 119 -0.66 -8.98 13.42
CA ARG A 119 -0.36 -10.42 13.51
C ARG A 119 -1.09 -11.25 12.45
N LEU A 120 -2.04 -10.66 11.73
CA LEU A 120 -2.81 -11.37 10.70
C LEU A 120 -1.94 -11.68 9.48
N ILE A 121 -2.34 -12.72 8.76
CA ILE A 121 -1.66 -13.20 7.56
C ILE A 121 -2.26 -12.48 6.35
N PRO A 122 -1.44 -11.96 5.42
CA PRO A 122 -1.96 -11.36 4.20
C PRO A 122 -2.83 -12.34 3.42
N PRO A 123 -4.00 -11.92 2.90
CA PRO A 123 -4.83 -12.76 2.05
C PRO A 123 -4.24 -12.85 0.64
N SER A 124 -3.04 -13.44 0.50
CA SER A 124 -2.28 -13.44 -0.76
C SER A 124 -3.07 -14.01 -1.94
N GLY A 125 -3.85 -15.06 -1.72
CA GLY A 125 -4.70 -15.64 -2.77
C GLY A 125 -5.78 -14.68 -3.30
N LEU A 126 -6.28 -13.74 -2.48
CA LEU A 126 -7.19 -12.69 -2.94
C LEU A 126 -6.41 -11.68 -3.79
N TYR A 127 -5.24 -11.23 -3.33
CA TYR A 127 -4.43 -10.28 -4.10
C TYR A 127 -3.97 -10.82 -5.45
N GLU A 128 -3.64 -12.12 -5.52
CA GLU A 128 -3.25 -12.79 -6.77
C GLU A 128 -4.41 -12.87 -7.77
N LYS A 129 -5.62 -13.13 -7.30
CA LYS A 129 -6.83 -13.21 -8.14
C LYS A 129 -7.39 -11.84 -8.53
N HIS A 130 -7.18 -10.82 -7.70
CA HIS A 130 -7.75 -9.47 -7.86
C HIS A 130 -6.64 -8.41 -7.84
N PRO A 131 -5.82 -8.31 -8.90
CA PRO A 131 -4.67 -7.42 -8.94
C PRO A 131 -5.02 -5.93 -8.80
N ASP A 132 -6.22 -5.51 -9.24
CA ASP A 132 -6.68 -4.12 -9.09
C ASP A 132 -6.90 -3.75 -7.61
N ILE A 133 -7.50 -4.67 -6.84
CA ILE A 133 -7.65 -4.51 -5.39
C ILE A 133 -6.28 -4.46 -4.73
N ALA A 134 -5.36 -5.36 -5.12
CA ALA A 134 -4.00 -5.38 -4.60
C ALA A 134 -3.26 -4.06 -4.87
N LEU A 135 -3.40 -3.51 -6.08
CA LEU A 135 -2.80 -2.25 -6.48
C LEU A 135 -3.34 -1.07 -5.66
N LEU A 136 -4.65 -0.96 -5.50
CA LEU A 136 -5.26 0.10 -4.71
C LEU A 136 -4.87 0.00 -3.23
N CYS A 137 -4.94 -1.20 -2.64
CA CYS A 137 -4.47 -1.47 -1.28
C CYS A 137 -3.01 -1.01 -1.08
N LYS A 138 -2.13 -1.35 -2.03
CA LYS A 138 -0.72 -0.99 -1.99
C LYS A 138 -0.51 0.52 -2.09
N LEU A 139 -1.13 1.17 -3.07
CA LEU A 139 -0.93 2.61 -3.30
C LEU A 139 -1.47 3.46 -2.14
N MET A 140 -2.58 3.05 -1.53
CA MET A 140 -3.17 3.71 -0.36
C MET A 140 -2.54 3.29 0.97
N LEU A 141 -1.68 2.26 0.99
CA LEU A 141 -1.19 1.62 2.22
C LEU A 141 -2.34 1.20 3.16
N VAL A 142 -3.39 0.62 2.57
CA VAL A 142 -4.56 0.09 3.29
C VAL A 142 -4.61 -1.43 3.08
N PRO A 143 -3.96 -2.23 3.95
CA PRO A 143 -3.99 -3.68 3.87
C PRO A 143 -5.37 -4.27 4.20
N ILE A 144 -5.66 -5.43 3.62
CA ILE A 144 -6.82 -6.26 3.98
C ILE A 144 -6.43 -7.08 5.22
N ALA A 145 -7.02 -6.78 6.37
CA ALA A 145 -6.79 -7.52 7.61
C ALA A 145 -7.35 -8.94 7.57
N TYR A 146 -8.50 -9.13 6.94
CA TYR A 146 -9.16 -10.43 6.82
C TYR A 146 -10.03 -10.44 5.56
N ALA A 147 -10.14 -11.60 4.91
CA ALA A 147 -11.07 -11.80 3.82
C ALA A 147 -11.62 -13.24 3.84
N GLU A 148 -12.93 -13.36 3.66
CA GLU A 148 -13.62 -14.61 3.33
C GLU A 148 -14.04 -14.49 1.85
N ASP A 149 -13.10 -14.87 0.97
CA ASP A 149 -13.18 -14.65 -0.48
C ASP A 149 -13.57 -13.20 -0.84
N LEU A 150 -14.56 -13.01 -1.70
CA LEU A 150 -15.10 -11.69 -2.04
C LEU A 150 -16.37 -11.33 -1.25
N ASP A 151 -16.90 -12.22 -0.42
CA ASP A 151 -18.16 -11.96 0.28
C ASP A 151 -17.98 -11.02 1.47
N VAL A 152 -16.88 -11.21 2.22
CA VAL A 152 -16.57 -10.43 3.43
C VAL A 152 -15.11 -10.01 3.42
N ILE A 153 -14.86 -8.70 3.39
CA ILE A 153 -13.51 -8.12 3.38
C ILE A 153 -13.40 -7.15 4.54
N CYS A 154 -12.31 -7.20 5.29
CA CYS A 154 -12.00 -6.25 6.35
C CYS A 154 -10.68 -5.56 6.02
N ILE A 155 -10.70 -4.24 5.86
CA ILE A 155 -9.53 -3.42 5.58
C ILE A 155 -9.10 -2.62 6.80
N ALA A 156 -7.81 -2.37 6.92
CA ALA A 156 -7.21 -1.74 8.09
C ALA A 156 -6.30 -0.57 7.71
N SER A 157 -6.43 0.56 8.40
CA SER A 157 -5.61 1.74 8.10
C SER A 157 -5.40 2.65 9.32
N ILE A 158 -4.34 3.44 9.29
CA ILE A 158 -4.18 4.64 10.14
C ILE A 158 -4.99 5.83 9.60
N ASN A 159 -5.39 5.80 8.34
CA ASN A 159 -6.16 6.84 7.68
C ASN A 159 -7.59 6.35 7.38
N PRO A 160 -8.58 6.79 8.17
CA PRO A 160 -9.93 6.27 8.05
C PRO A 160 -10.63 6.71 6.75
N TYR A 161 -10.24 7.83 6.15
CA TYR A 161 -10.81 8.30 4.88
C TYR A 161 -10.24 7.56 3.68
N PHE A 162 -8.97 7.16 3.72
CA PHE A 162 -8.42 6.23 2.73
C PHE A 162 -9.12 4.87 2.82
N ALA A 163 -9.35 4.36 4.02
CA ALA A 163 -10.07 3.10 4.18
C ALA A 163 -11.52 3.20 3.66
N GLU A 164 -12.24 4.28 3.97
CA GLU A 164 -13.60 4.50 3.44
C GLU A 164 -13.61 4.55 1.91
N ALA A 165 -12.74 5.34 1.29
CA ALA A 165 -12.67 5.42 -0.17
C ALA A 165 -12.29 4.08 -0.82
N LEU A 166 -11.36 3.34 -0.22
CA LEU A 166 -11.00 2.01 -0.70
C LEU A 166 -12.16 1.02 -0.54
N SER A 167 -12.92 1.09 0.55
CA SER A 167 -14.08 0.20 0.73
C SER A 167 -15.10 0.34 -0.40
N LEU A 168 -15.38 1.57 -0.82
CA LEU A 168 -16.27 1.86 -1.93
C LEU A 168 -15.70 1.30 -3.25
N SER A 169 -14.40 1.50 -3.48
CA SER A 169 -13.72 0.98 -4.67
C SER A 169 -13.73 -0.55 -4.71
N ILE A 170 -13.48 -1.22 -3.59
CA ILE A 170 -13.55 -2.68 -3.48
C ILE A 170 -14.99 -3.16 -3.75
N THR A 171 -16.00 -2.51 -3.14
CA THR A 171 -17.40 -2.85 -3.38
C THR A 171 -17.75 -2.74 -4.86
N GLU A 172 -17.37 -1.66 -5.53
CA GLU A 172 -17.62 -1.47 -6.97
C GLU A 172 -16.92 -2.53 -7.82
N ILE A 173 -15.65 -2.83 -7.54
CA ILE A 173 -14.87 -3.85 -8.27
C ILE A 173 -15.53 -5.23 -8.13
N VAL A 174 -15.88 -5.63 -6.90
CA VAL A 174 -16.50 -6.93 -6.62
C VAL A 174 -17.88 -7.03 -7.26
N GLU A 175 -18.70 -5.97 -7.16
CA GLU A 175 -20.03 -5.93 -7.79
C GLU A 175 -19.94 -6.05 -9.31
N GLN A 176 -18.96 -5.41 -9.94
CA GLN A 176 -18.72 -5.55 -11.39
C GLN A 176 -18.26 -6.95 -11.79
N GLN A 177 -17.47 -7.62 -10.95
CA GLN A 177 -16.90 -8.94 -11.25
C GLN A 177 -17.88 -10.09 -10.97
N THR A 178 -18.71 -9.96 -9.93
CA THR A 178 -19.54 -11.07 -9.40
C THR A 178 -21.03 -10.82 -9.49
N GLY A 179 -21.46 -9.57 -9.66
CA GLY A 179 -22.87 -9.15 -9.52
C GLY A 179 -23.36 -9.09 -8.07
N LEU A 180 -22.49 -9.32 -7.07
CA LEU A 180 -22.82 -9.31 -5.66
C LEU A 180 -22.15 -8.12 -4.95
N LYS A 181 -22.82 -7.59 -3.92
CA LYS A 181 -22.25 -6.55 -3.06
C LYS A 181 -21.54 -7.18 -1.86
N PRO A 182 -20.22 -6.99 -1.71
CA PRO A 182 -19.49 -7.50 -0.57
C PRO A 182 -19.80 -6.71 0.70
N ILE A 183 -19.61 -7.35 1.86
CA ILE A 183 -19.52 -6.66 3.14
C ILE A 183 -18.08 -6.20 3.33
N VAL A 184 -17.85 -4.89 3.30
CA VAL A 184 -16.51 -4.32 3.52
C VAL A 184 -16.45 -3.61 4.88
N GLY A 185 -15.78 -4.24 5.85
CA GLY A 185 -15.50 -3.70 7.17
C GLY A 185 -14.26 -2.81 7.18
N ILE A 186 -14.28 -1.77 8.01
CA ILE A 186 -13.16 -0.85 8.19
C ILE A 186 -12.73 -0.86 9.65
N VAL A 187 -11.43 -1.08 9.87
CA VAL A 187 -10.81 -0.99 11.20
C VAL A 187 -9.63 -0.05 11.20
N ARG A 188 -9.32 0.48 12.37
CA ARG A 188 -8.17 1.35 12.61
C ARG A 188 -7.05 0.64 13.32
N LEU A 189 -5.83 1.07 13.02
CA LEU A 189 -4.60 0.53 13.59
C LEU A 189 -3.79 1.62 14.29
N ASP A 190 -2.97 1.18 15.24
CA ASP A 190 -1.81 1.95 15.68
C ASP A 190 -0.73 1.96 14.60
N PHE A 191 0.21 2.90 14.69
CA PHE A 191 1.25 3.08 13.67
C PHE A 191 2.13 1.84 13.52
N VAL A 192 2.51 1.21 14.64
CA VAL A 192 3.41 0.05 14.64
C VAL A 192 2.75 -1.15 13.97
N SER A 193 1.50 -1.45 14.31
CA SER A 193 0.72 -2.52 13.69
C SER A 193 0.51 -2.27 12.20
N TRP A 194 0.14 -1.04 11.83
CA TRP A 194 -0.04 -0.64 10.43
C TRP A 194 1.23 -0.78 9.61
N ALA A 195 2.37 -0.30 10.14
CA ALA A 195 3.65 -0.40 9.45
C ALA A 195 4.05 -1.85 9.20
N LYS A 196 3.90 -2.72 10.22
CA LYS A 196 4.15 -4.15 10.09
C LYS A 196 3.24 -4.82 9.07
N MET A 197 1.95 -4.43 9.01
CA MET A 197 1.06 -4.97 7.97
C MET A 197 1.48 -4.49 6.58
N CYS A 198 1.79 -3.21 6.38
CA CYS A 198 2.21 -2.71 5.07
C CYS A 198 3.47 -3.42 4.58
N GLU A 199 4.44 -3.64 5.47
CA GLU A 199 5.66 -4.40 5.14
C GLU A 199 5.33 -5.83 4.72
N LYS A 200 4.50 -6.54 5.49
CA LYS A 200 4.10 -7.92 5.18
C LYS A 200 3.31 -8.04 3.88
N HIS A 201 2.38 -7.12 3.63
CA HIS A 201 1.44 -7.20 2.51
C HIS A 201 2.09 -6.74 1.20
N PHE A 202 2.91 -5.69 1.26
CA PHE A 202 3.35 -4.97 0.07
C PHE A 202 4.86 -4.99 -0.14
N ARG A 203 5.64 -5.55 0.83
CA ARG A 203 7.10 -5.52 0.84
C ARG A 203 7.67 -4.11 0.73
N GLN A 204 6.96 -3.13 1.30
CA GLN A 204 7.37 -1.72 1.32
C GLN A 204 7.53 -1.28 2.77
N GLY A 205 8.75 -0.89 3.13
CA GLY A 205 9.00 -0.21 4.39
C GLY A 205 8.31 1.16 4.37
N VAL A 206 7.41 1.39 5.30
CA VAL A 206 6.79 2.72 5.51
C VAL A 206 7.64 3.62 6.40
N ASN A 207 8.82 3.13 6.79
CA ASN A 207 9.75 3.76 7.71
C ASN A 207 10.79 4.68 7.03
N GLU A 208 10.92 4.56 5.70
CA GLU A 208 11.86 5.31 4.85
C GLU A 208 11.27 6.64 4.34
#